data_AF-C5L5G1-F1
#
_entry.id   AF-C5L5G1-F1
#
_cell.length_a   1.000
_cell.length_b   1.000
_cell.length_c   1.000
_cell.angle_alpha   90.00
_cell.angle_beta   90.00
_cell.angle_gamma   90.00
#
_symmetry.space_group_name_H-M   'P 1'
#
loop_
_entity.id
_entity.type
_entity.pdbx_description
1 polymer ?
#
loop_
_entity_poly.entity_id
_entity_poly.type
_entity_poly.pdbx_seq_one_letter_code
_entity_poly.pdbx_strand_id
1 'polypeptide(L)'
;MACLEEGVPFVNGSPQNTYVPGLKEMAENIPGAVIAGDDFKSGQTKMKSVLVDFLIGAGLKPTSIVSYNHLGNNDGKNLSAPQCFRSKEISKSDVVNDMVNSNALLYKKAEHPDHCVVIKYVPAVGDSKRAMDEYTSQIFMNGLNTIVMHNTCEDSLLAAPLIIDLVLLAELITRIKLAKDGEELRGMHPFGVILSYLTKAPLVPDGTPCINSLAKQRAMLENVLKACVGLPPDNNMLLEFK
;
A
#
# COMPACT_ATOMS: atom_id res chain seq x y z
N MET A 1 7.39 19.66 7.10
CA MET A 1 8.42 20.67 7.42
C MET A 1 8.65 20.67 8.93
N ALA A 2 7.76 21.21 9.76
CA ALA A 2 7.93 21.23 11.22
C ALA A 2 8.39 19.89 11.86
N CYS A 3 7.74 18.77 11.54
CA CYS A 3 8.18 17.46 12.05
C CYS A 3 9.62 17.10 11.66
N LEU A 4 10.03 17.41 10.42
CA LEU A 4 11.39 17.14 9.95
C LEU A 4 12.43 18.00 10.67
N GLU A 5 12.11 19.29 10.89
CA GLU A 5 12.98 20.24 11.59
C GLU A 5 13.18 19.86 13.06
N GLU A 6 12.15 19.27 13.68
CA GLU A 6 12.17 18.79 15.07
C GLU A 6 12.68 17.33 15.20
N GLY A 7 13.09 16.68 14.10
CA GLY A 7 13.56 15.30 14.12
C GLY A 7 12.48 14.26 14.46
N VAL A 8 11.20 14.59 14.23
CA VAL A 8 10.05 13.72 14.48
C VAL A 8 9.60 13.03 13.19
N PRO A 9 9.48 11.69 13.16
CA PRO A 9 8.91 10.98 12.02
C PRO A 9 7.53 11.50 11.62
N PHE A 10 7.30 11.68 10.32
CA PHE A 10 6.02 12.15 9.80
C PHE A 10 5.40 11.16 8.81
N VAL A 11 4.24 10.62 9.16
CA VAL A 11 3.50 9.66 8.33
C VAL A 11 2.22 10.28 7.80
N ASN A 12 2.05 10.35 6.48
CA ASN A 12 0.84 10.84 5.84
C ASN A 12 -0.20 9.72 5.69
N GLY A 13 -1.25 9.79 6.53
CA GLY A 13 -2.36 8.85 6.51
C GLY A 13 -3.45 9.10 5.46
N SER A 14 -3.31 10.15 4.67
CA SER A 14 -4.33 10.64 3.73
C SER A 14 -3.79 10.69 2.30
N PRO A 15 -4.65 10.82 1.27
CA PRO A 15 -4.23 10.62 -0.13
C PRO A 15 -3.66 11.87 -0.82
N GLN A 16 -3.60 13.02 -0.15
CA GLN A 16 -3.03 14.23 -0.75
C GLN A 16 -1.51 14.10 -0.89
N ASN A 17 -0.95 14.74 -1.91
CA ASN A 17 0.46 14.71 -2.28
C ASN A 17 1.33 15.60 -1.37
N THR A 18 1.30 15.37 -0.06
CA THR A 18 2.08 16.13 0.92
C THR A 18 3.59 16.12 0.59
N TYR A 19 4.11 15.01 0.06
CA TYR A 19 5.52 14.82 -0.27
C TYR A 19 5.90 15.34 -1.67
N VAL A 20 5.76 16.65 -1.86
CA VAL A 20 6.27 17.33 -3.06
C VAL A 20 7.80 17.23 -3.15
N PRO A 21 8.42 17.41 -4.34
CA PRO A 21 9.86 17.23 -4.53
C PRO A 21 10.74 17.98 -3.53
N GLY A 22 10.41 19.25 -3.21
CA GLY A 22 11.18 20.02 -2.23
C GLY A 22 11.10 19.46 -0.79
N LEU A 23 9.98 18.83 -0.41
CA LEU A 23 9.87 18.20 0.92
C LEU A 23 10.64 16.87 0.98
N LYS A 24 10.70 16.14 -0.14
CA LYS A 24 11.53 14.95 -0.28
C LYS A 24 13.02 15.29 -0.16
N GLU A 25 13.46 16.30 -0.89
CA GLU A 25 14.84 16.82 -0.83
C GLU A 25 15.20 17.31 0.59
N MET A 26 14.28 18.01 1.25
CA MET A 26 14.45 18.42 2.65
C MET A 26 14.67 17.21 3.57
N ALA A 27 13.88 16.14 3.42
CA ALA A 27 14.02 14.93 4.22
C ALA A 27 15.35 14.20 3.94
N GLU A 28 15.82 14.19 2.71
CA GLU A 28 17.12 13.61 2.31
C GLU A 28 18.32 14.36 2.91
N ASN A 29 18.19 15.68 3.09
CA ASN A 29 19.24 16.51 3.68
C ASN A 29 19.28 16.50 5.21
N ILE A 30 18.27 15.94 5.88
CA ILE A 30 18.19 15.88 7.35
C ILE A 30 18.58 14.47 7.82
N PRO A 31 19.73 14.30 8.50
CA PRO A 31 20.18 13.00 8.98
C PRO A 31 19.15 12.35 9.93
N GLY A 32 18.74 11.13 9.62
CA GLY A 32 17.78 10.38 10.44
C GLY A 32 16.32 10.79 10.29
N ALA A 33 15.99 11.68 9.35
CA ALA A 33 14.61 11.98 9.02
C ALA A 33 13.84 10.72 8.59
N VAL A 34 12.55 10.65 8.92
CA VAL A 34 11.66 9.57 8.48
C VAL A 34 10.34 10.17 8.00
N ILE A 35 10.02 9.94 6.73
CA ILE A 35 8.72 10.25 6.13
C ILE A 35 8.13 9.01 5.45
N ALA A 36 6.83 8.80 5.58
CA ALA A 36 6.17 7.67 4.94
C ALA A 36 4.69 7.95 4.66
N GLY A 37 4.12 7.23 3.71
CA GLY A 37 2.77 7.47 3.22
C GLY A 37 2.58 6.73 1.90
N ASP A 38 1.56 7.02 1.12
CA ASP A 38 0.38 7.85 1.40
C ASP A 38 -0.88 6.98 1.55
N ASP A 39 -1.87 7.48 2.30
CA ASP A 39 -3.19 6.92 2.53
C ASP A 39 -3.24 5.53 3.22
N PHE A 40 -3.94 5.37 4.35
CA PHE A 40 -3.96 4.09 5.08
C PHE A 40 -4.54 2.92 4.28
N LYS A 41 -3.83 1.80 4.19
CA LYS A 41 -4.29 0.58 3.51
C LYS A 41 -5.18 -0.27 4.45
N SER A 42 -6.41 0.18 4.67
CA SER A 42 -7.46 -0.54 5.41
C SER A 42 -8.23 -1.55 4.53
N GLY A 43 -9.46 -1.91 4.88
CA GLY A 43 -10.24 -3.04 4.35
C GLY A 43 -10.16 -3.31 2.84
N GLN A 44 -10.82 -2.50 2.00
CA GLN A 44 -11.00 -2.82 0.56
C GLN A 44 -9.67 -2.89 -0.19
N THR A 45 -8.82 -1.86 -0.08
CA THR A 45 -7.57 -1.81 -0.84
C THR A 45 -6.59 -2.89 -0.38
N LYS A 46 -6.56 -3.21 0.93
CA LYS A 46 -5.75 -4.31 1.46
C LYS A 46 -6.18 -5.66 0.88
N MET A 47 -7.48 -5.93 0.77
CA MET A 47 -7.98 -7.14 0.13
C MET A 47 -7.70 -7.17 -1.37
N LYS A 48 -7.86 -6.03 -2.07
CA LYS A 48 -7.56 -5.91 -3.51
C LYS A 48 -6.11 -6.27 -3.81
N SER A 49 -5.14 -5.77 -3.03
CA SER A 49 -3.72 -6.04 -3.28
C SER A 49 -3.31 -7.49 -2.98
N VAL A 50 -4.08 -8.22 -2.18
CA VAL A 50 -3.93 -9.68 -2.01
C VAL A 50 -4.55 -10.41 -3.19
N LEU A 51 -5.79 -10.07 -3.54
CA LEU A 51 -6.54 -10.81 -4.54
C LEU A 51 -5.92 -10.68 -5.94
N VAL A 52 -5.52 -9.48 -6.35
CA VAL A 52 -4.94 -9.26 -7.68
C VAL A 52 -3.58 -9.96 -7.82
N ASP A 53 -2.76 -9.94 -6.78
CA ASP A 53 -1.48 -10.67 -6.76
C ASP A 53 -1.70 -12.17 -6.88
N PHE A 54 -2.70 -12.71 -6.17
CA PHE A 54 -3.11 -14.11 -6.28
C PHE A 54 -3.60 -14.45 -7.70
N LEU A 55 -4.51 -13.66 -8.27
CA LEU A 55 -5.09 -13.93 -9.59
C LEU A 55 -4.00 -13.96 -10.67
N ILE A 56 -3.14 -12.94 -10.70
CA ILE A 56 -2.04 -12.84 -11.67
C ILE A 56 -0.99 -13.93 -11.43
N GLY A 57 -0.65 -14.20 -10.16
CA GLY A 57 0.27 -15.27 -9.78
C GLY A 57 -0.23 -16.67 -10.15
N ALA A 58 -1.54 -16.87 -10.18
CA ALA A 58 -2.19 -18.10 -10.64
C ALA A 58 -2.35 -18.20 -12.17
N GLY A 59 -1.89 -17.19 -12.92
CA GLY A 59 -2.02 -17.15 -14.38
C GLY A 59 -3.41 -16.74 -14.88
N LEU A 60 -4.26 -16.19 -14.01
CA LEU A 60 -5.55 -15.61 -14.38
C LEU A 60 -5.33 -14.15 -14.77
N LYS A 61 -5.97 -13.69 -15.84
CA LYS A 61 -5.82 -12.32 -16.34
C LYS A 61 -7.02 -11.48 -15.92
N PRO A 62 -6.98 -10.72 -14.79
CA PRO A 62 -7.97 -9.68 -14.53
C PRO A 62 -8.11 -8.75 -15.73
N THR A 63 -9.32 -8.59 -16.24
CA THR A 63 -9.66 -7.66 -17.33
C THR A 63 -10.58 -6.55 -16.88
N SER A 64 -11.33 -6.74 -15.79
CA SER A 64 -12.14 -5.69 -15.18
C SER A 64 -12.10 -5.77 -13.65
N ILE A 65 -11.93 -4.63 -13.01
CA ILE A 65 -11.95 -4.44 -11.57
C ILE A 65 -12.87 -3.25 -11.28
N VAL A 66 -14.02 -3.51 -10.67
CA VAL A 66 -14.97 -2.45 -10.29
C VAL A 66 -15.09 -2.41 -8.78
N SER A 67 -14.73 -1.29 -8.18
CA SER A 67 -14.67 -1.10 -6.72
C SER A 67 -15.63 -0.01 -6.28
N TYR A 68 -16.82 -0.40 -5.81
CA TYR A 68 -17.81 0.51 -5.23
C TYR A 68 -17.67 0.60 -3.71
N ASN A 69 -17.93 1.79 -3.17
CA ASN A 69 -17.93 2.04 -1.73
C ASN A 69 -19.03 3.04 -1.36
N HIS A 70 -19.65 2.83 -0.20
CA HIS A 70 -20.41 3.89 0.46
C HIS A 70 -20.21 3.90 1.97
N LEU A 71 -20.22 5.10 2.55
CA LEU A 71 -19.99 5.37 3.98
C LEU A 71 -20.67 6.68 4.40
N GLY A 72 -21.01 6.80 5.68
CA GLY A 72 -21.82 7.90 6.23
C GLY A 72 -21.11 8.78 7.27
N ASN A 73 -19.85 8.49 7.59
CA ASN A 73 -19.03 9.29 8.49
C ASN A 73 -18.50 10.57 7.80
N ASN A 74 -17.72 11.37 8.54
CA ASN A 74 -17.20 12.65 8.03
C ASN A 74 -16.17 12.47 6.90
N ASP A 75 -15.46 11.33 6.84
CA ASP A 75 -14.60 11.02 5.69
C ASP A 75 -15.43 10.90 4.41
N GLY A 76 -16.53 10.12 4.45
CA GLY A 76 -17.46 10.03 3.33
C GLY A 76 -18.06 11.37 2.92
N LYS A 77 -18.38 12.23 3.89
CA LYS A 77 -18.90 13.57 3.62
C LYS A 77 -17.87 14.44 2.91
N ASN A 78 -16.61 14.43 3.37
CA ASN A 78 -15.52 15.17 2.72
C ASN A 78 -15.23 14.65 1.30
N LEU A 79 -15.23 13.33 1.12
CA LEU A 79 -15.01 12.66 -0.16
C LEU A 79 -16.18 12.80 -1.15
N SER A 80 -17.31 13.37 -0.73
CA SER A 80 -18.39 13.74 -1.67
C SER A 80 -18.00 14.91 -2.59
N ALA A 81 -17.01 15.72 -2.17
CA ALA A 81 -16.46 16.78 -3.00
C ALA A 81 -15.52 16.18 -4.08
N PRO A 82 -15.71 16.49 -5.38
CA PRO A 82 -14.93 15.89 -6.46
C PRO A 82 -13.41 16.05 -6.33
N GLN A 83 -12.95 17.20 -5.81
CA GLN A 83 -11.52 17.48 -5.62
C GLN A 83 -10.90 16.56 -4.56
N CYS A 84 -11.58 16.36 -3.43
CA CYS A 84 -11.13 15.45 -2.38
C CYS A 84 -11.21 13.98 -2.83
N PHE A 85 -12.24 13.64 -3.61
CA PHE A 85 -12.38 12.30 -4.18
C PHE A 85 -11.23 11.94 -5.12
N ARG A 86 -10.77 12.88 -5.96
CA ARG A 86 -9.74 12.63 -6.98
C ARG A 86 -8.45 12.05 -6.39
N SER A 87 -7.98 12.58 -5.26
CA SER A 87 -6.78 12.05 -4.59
C SER A 87 -6.99 10.60 -4.12
N LYS A 88 -8.18 10.29 -3.59
CA LYS A 88 -8.54 8.95 -3.13
C LYS A 88 -8.72 7.97 -4.29
N GLU A 89 -9.22 8.44 -5.42
CA GLU A 89 -9.39 7.66 -6.64
C GLU A 89 -8.02 7.20 -7.16
N ILE A 90 -7.07 8.11 -7.31
CA ILE A 90 -5.71 7.81 -7.82
C ILE A 90 -5.04 6.74 -6.95
N SER A 91 -4.94 6.97 -5.64
CA SER A 91 -4.29 6.02 -4.71
C SER A 91 -4.97 4.65 -4.62
N LYS A 92 -6.29 4.55 -4.89
CA LYS A 92 -7.01 3.27 -4.93
C LYS A 92 -6.88 2.54 -6.27
N SER A 93 -6.64 3.26 -7.35
CA SER A 93 -6.47 2.70 -8.69
C SER A 93 -5.04 2.20 -8.91
N ASP A 94 -4.03 2.95 -8.47
CA ASP A 94 -2.62 2.64 -8.76
C ASP A 94 -2.11 1.35 -8.10
N VAL A 95 -2.82 0.85 -7.09
CA VAL A 95 -2.41 -0.33 -6.29
C VAL A 95 -2.25 -1.61 -7.11
N VAL A 96 -2.78 -1.69 -8.35
CA VAL A 96 -2.68 -2.89 -9.20
C VAL A 96 -1.58 -2.82 -10.26
N ASN A 97 -0.97 -1.65 -10.47
CA ASN A 97 -0.12 -1.38 -11.62
C ASN A 97 1.16 -2.24 -11.63
N ASP A 98 1.82 -2.41 -10.50
CA ASP A 98 3.04 -3.22 -10.38
C ASP A 98 2.76 -4.70 -10.63
N MET A 99 1.62 -5.22 -10.15
CA MET A 99 1.22 -6.61 -10.37
C MET A 99 0.90 -6.88 -11.85
N VAL A 100 0.19 -5.97 -12.52
CA VAL A 100 -0.09 -6.06 -13.97
C VAL A 100 1.23 -6.06 -14.76
N ASN A 101 2.14 -5.12 -14.45
CA ASN A 101 3.43 -5.02 -15.11
C ASN A 101 4.37 -6.21 -14.84
N SER A 102 4.12 -6.99 -13.78
CA SER A 102 4.96 -8.14 -13.43
C SER A 102 4.78 -9.35 -14.34
N ASN A 103 3.71 -9.40 -15.15
CA ASN A 103 3.39 -10.56 -15.97
C ASN A 103 3.12 -10.20 -17.44
N ALA A 104 4.20 -10.14 -18.23
CA ALA A 104 4.18 -9.83 -19.66
C ALA A 104 3.53 -10.92 -20.53
N LEU A 105 3.24 -12.11 -19.98
CA LEU A 105 2.52 -13.17 -20.71
C LEU A 105 1.01 -12.90 -20.70
N LEU A 106 0.48 -12.34 -19.60
CA LEU A 106 -0.93 -12.00 -19.48
C LEU A 106 -1.23 -10.63 -20.08
N TYR A 107 -0.35 -9.65 -19.87
CA TYR A 107 -0.56 -8.26 -20.29
C TYR A 107 0.51 -7.82 -21.28
N LYS A 108 0.08 -7.20 -22.38
CA LYS A 108 0.97 -6.48 -23.28
C LYS A 108 1.50 -5.22 -22.58
N LYS A 109 2.56 -4.64 -23.15
CA LYS A 109 3.11 -3.37 -22.65
C LYS A 109 2.03 -2.30 -22.64
N ALA A 110 1.86 -1.64 -21.49
CA ALA A 110 0.83 -0.62 -21.24
C ALA A 110 -0.63 -1.12 -21.37
N GLU A 111 -0.86 -2.43 -21.35
CA GLU A 111 -2.20 -3.00 -21.19
C GLU A 111 -2.55 -3.05 -19.70
N HIS A 112 -3.73 -2.54 -19.35
CA HIS A 112 -4.27 -2.55 -18.00
C HIS A 112 -5.71 -3.07 -18.02
N PRO A 113 -6.20 -3.71 -16.95
CA PRO A 113 -7.62 -3.99 -16.82
C PRO A 113 -8.42 -2.70 -16.75
N ASP A 114 -9.69 -2.75 -17.16
CA ASP A 114 -10.64 -1.69 -16.85
C ASP A 114 -10.75 -1.57 -15.33
N HIS A 115 -10.45 -0.38 -14.78
CA HIS A 115 -10.46 -0.16 -13.34
C HIS A 115 -11.33 1.05 -12.99
N CYS A 116 -12.43 0.78 -12.28
CA CYS A 116 -13.34 1.83 -11.81
C CYS A 116 -13.39 1.85 -10.28
N VAL A 117 -13.26 3.03 -9.69
CA VAL A 117 -13.40 3.26 -8.25
C VAL A 117 -14.54 4.25 -8.01
N VAL A 118 -15.47 3.89 -7.14
CA VAL A 118 -16.61 4.74 -6.77
C VAL A 118 -16.68 4.86 -5.25
N ILE A 119 -16.92 6.07 -4.76
CA ILE A 119 -17.21 6.36 -3.35
C ILE A 119 -18.48 7.22 -3.30
N LYS A 120 -19.45 6.85 -2.47
CA LYS A 120 -20.69 7.60 -2.24
C LYS A 120 -20.90 7.88 -0.76
N TYR A 121 -21.39 9.08 -0.47
CA TYR A 121 -21.79 9.46 0.88
C TYR A 121 -23.22 8.98 1.14
N VAL A 122 -23.40 8.12 2.15
CA VAL A 122 -24.70 7.57 2.55
C VAL A 122 -24.79 7.70 4.08
N PRO A 123 -25.41 8.76 4.63
CA PRO A 123 -25.40 9.04 6.06
C PRO A 123 -25.85 7.88 6.95
N ALA A 124 -26.83 7.09 6.47
CA ALA A 124 -27.47 6.02 7.25
C ALA A 124 -26.50 4.91 7.70
N VAL A 125 -25.39 4.68 7.00
CA VAL A 125 -24.44 3.61 7.37
C VAL A 125 -23.36 4.07 8.35
N GLY A 126 -23.29 5.37 8.67
CA GLY A 126 -22.31 5.91 9.62
C GLY A 126 -20.87 5.50 9.29
N ASP A 127 -20.12 5.01 10.28
CA ASP A 127 -18.74 4.51 10.10
C ASP A 127 -18.65 3.11 9.46
N SER A 128 -19.79 2.40 9.34
CA SER A 128 -19.91 1.06 8.78
C SER A 128 -19.88 1.10 7.24
N LYS A 129 -18.71 1.41 6.71
CA LYS A 129 -18.42 1.45 5.28
C LYS A 129 -18.73 0.11 4.62
N ARG A 130 -19.43 0.17 3.49
CA ARG A 130 -19.68 -0.99 2.63
C ARG A 130 -18.80 -0.89 1.39
N ALA A 131 -18.05 -1.95 1.12
CA ALA A 131 -17.24 -2.13 -0.08
C ALA A 131 -17.83 -3.27 -0.90
N MET A 132 -18.02 -3.02 -2.18
CA MET A 132 -18.50 -4.01 -3.14
C MET A 132 -17.53 -4.02 -4.30
N ASP A 133 -16.93 -5.17 -4.57
CA ASP A 133 -15.94 -5.31 -5.62
C ASP A 133 -16.33 -6.44 -6.57
N GLU A 134 -16.19 -6.21 -7.87
CA GLU A 134 -16.29 -7.23 -8.90
C GLU A 134 -14.96 -7.35 -9.64
N TYR A 135 -14.46 -8.57 -9.74
CA TYR A 135 -13.25 -8.91 -10.49
C TYR A 135 -13.64 -9.89 -11.59
N THR A 136 -13.47 -9.47 -12.83
CA THR A 136 -13.63 -10.36 -13.99
C THR A 136 -12.26 -10.66 -14.57
N SER A 137 -11.95 -11.94 -14.74
CA SER A 137 -10.69 -12.43 -15.28
C SER A 137 -10.92 -13.32 -16.50
N GLN A 138 -10.08 -13.18 -17.52
CA GLN A 138 -9.97 -14.15 -18.60
C GLN A 138 -9.16 -15.36 -18.13
N ILE A 139 -9.65 -16.54 -18.46
CA ILE A 139 -9.04 -17.83 -18.12
C ILE A 139 -8.84 -18.69 -19.38
N PHE A 140 -8.41 -19.94 -19.19
CA PHE A 140 -8.15 -20.87 -20.29
C PHE A 140 -9.31 -20.96 -21.29
N MET A 141 -8.99 -21.09 -22.57
CA MET A 141 -9.96 -21.23 -23.68
C MET A 141 -10.99 -20.09 -23.76
N ASN A 142 -10.56 -18.85 -23.48
CA ASN A 142 -11.41 -17.65 -23.44
C ASN A 142 -12.58 -17.74 -22.45
N GLY A 143 -12.48 -18.62 -21.45
CA GLY A 143 -13.43 -18.64 -20.34
C GLY A 143 -13.34 -17.36 -19.51
N LEU A 144 -14.35 -17.14 -18.68
CA LEU A 144 -14.39 -16.05 -17.72
C LEU A 144 -14.49 -16.59 -16.30
N ASN A 145 -13.77 -15.95 -15.39
CA ASN A 145 -13.94 -16.10 -13.95
C ASN A 145 -14.42 -14.76 -13.39
N THR A 146 -15.51 -14.77 -12.62
CA THR A 146 -16.05 -13.57 -11.97
C THR A 146 -16.10 -13.80 -10.46
N ILE A 147 -15.50 -12.89 -9.70
CA ILE A 147 -15.53 -12.87 -8.24
C ILE A 147 -16.28 -11.60 -7.82
N VAL A 148 -17.39 -11.77 -7.11
CA VAL A 148 -18.13 -10.68 -6.48
C VAL A 148 -17.88 -10.75 -4.98
N MET A 149 -17.41 -9.64 -4.41
CA MET A 149 -17.15 -9.51 -2.99
C MET A 149 -17.98 -8.39 -2.38
N HIS A 150 -18.52 -8.66 -1.20
CA HIS A 150 -19.12 -7.64 -0.34
C HIS A 150 -18.39 -7.65 1.00
N ASN A 151 -17.90 -6.49 1.42
CA ASN A 151 -17.18 -6.31 2.65
C ASN A 151 -17.82 -5.20 3.49
N THR A 152 -18.20 -5.53 4.72
CA THR A 152 -18.67 -4.57 5.73
C THR A 152 -17.49 -4.22 6.63
N CYS A 153 -17.08 -2.98 6.60
CA CYS A 153 -15.92 -2.46 7.28
C CYS A 153 -16.36 -1.38 8.27
N GLU A 154 -16.18 -1.60 9.57
CA GLU A 154 -16.14 -0.48 10.52
C GLU A 154 -14.81 0.26 10.30
N ASP A 155 -14.84 1.33 9.50
CA ASP A 155 -13.63 1.89 8.88
C ASP A 155 -12.66 2.43 9.93
N SER A 156 -13.19 3.06 10.98
CA SER A 156 -12.38 3.54 12.11
C SER A 156 -11.74 2.39 12.90
N LEU A 157 -12.46 1.28 13.10
CA LEU A 157 -11.92 0.10 13.80
C LEU A 157 -10.86 -0.64 12.98
N LEU A 158 -10.90 -0.55 11.65
CA LEU A 158 -9.83 -1.03 10.79
C LEU A 158 -8.65 -0.05 10.71
N ALA A 159 -8.90 1.27 10.75
CA ALA A 159 -7.85 2.28 10.63
C ALA A 159 -7.05 2.49 11.92
N ALA A 160 -7.70 2.50 13.09
CA ALA A 160 -7.05 2.71 14.39
C ALA A 160 -5.85 1.77 14.65
N PRO A 161 -5.95 0.44 14.47
CA PRO A 161 -4.79 -0.44 14.66
C PRO A 161 -3.68 -0.20 13.63
N LEU A 162 -4.00 0.22 12.40
CA LEU A 162 -2.97 0.57 11.42
C LEU A 162 -2.19 1.81 11.85
N ILE A 163 -2.84 2.79 12.48
CA ILE A 163 -2.17 3.96 13.05
C ILE A 163 -1.21 3.53 14.16
N ILE A 164 -1.64 2.61 15.03
CA ILE A 164 -0.78 2.06 16.09
C ILE A 164 0.46 1.39 15.47
N ASP A 165 0.26 0.51 14.48
CA ASP A 165 1.36 -0.16 13.80
C ASP A 165 2.31 0.83 13.11
N LEU A 166 1.78 1.87 12.46
CA LEU A 166 2.57 2.91 11.81
C LEU A 166 3.44 3.67 12.81
N VAL A 167 2.89 4.04 13.98
CA VAL A 167 3.64 4.74 15.03
C VAL A 167 4.75 3.84 15.59
N LEU A 168 4.44 2.59 15.91
CA LEU A 168 5.40 1.64 16.47
C LEU A 168 6.54 1.33 15.48
N LEU A 169 6.21 1.09 14.22
CA LEU A 169 7.20 0.81 13.19
C LEU A 169 7.99 2.06 12.80
N ALA A 170 7.37 3.24 12.74
CA ALA A 170 8.09 4.48 12.48
C ALA A 170 9.13 4.75 13.58
N GLU A 171 8.76 4.58 14.85
CA GLU A 171 9.70 4.68 15.98
C GLU A 171 10.83 3.65 15.84
N LEU A 172 10.49 2.38 15.59
CA LEU A 172 11.50 1.32 15.45
C LEU A 172 12.51 1.63 14.33
N ILE A 173 12.04 2.12 13.18
CA ILE A 173 12.89 2.48 12.04
C ILE A 173 13.93 3.55 12.43
N THR A 174 13.59 4.51 13.30
CA THR A 174 14.55 5.52 13.78
C THR A 174 15.72 4.91 14.57
N ARG A 175 15.53 3.72 15.14
CA ARG A 175 16.56 3.01 15.91
C ARG A 175 17.41 2.07 15.04
N ILE A 176 17.00 1.78 13.81
CA ILE A 176 17.76 0.92 12.90
C ILE A 176 18.91 1.72 12.27
N LYS A 177 20.13 1.23 12.48
CA LYS A 177 21.34 1.75 11.84
C LYS A 177 22.02 0.68 11.01
N LEU A 178 22.57 1.09 9.87
CA LEU A 178 23.22 0.25 8.87
C LEU A 178 24.58 0.84 8.53
N ALA A 179 25.58 -0.01 8.28
CA ALA A 179 26.88 0.36 7.76
C ALA A 179 27.36 -0.73 6.79
N LYS A 180 28.15 -0.35 5.79
CA LYS A 180 29.01 -1.33 5.11
C LYS A 180 30.26 -1.54 5.94
N ASP A 181 30.97 -2.65 5.69
CA ASP A 181 32.22 -2.95 6.40
C ASP A 181 33.21 -1.79 6.26
N GLY A 182 33.64 -1.24 7.39
CA GLY A 182 34.55 -0.08 7.45
C GLY A 182 33.90 1.30 7.31
N GLU A 183 32.57 1.40 7.17
CA GLU A 183 31.82 2.66 7.18
C GLU A 183 31.18 2.96 8.55
N GLU A 184 30.84 4.22 8.80
CA GLU A 184 30.09 4.62 9.99
C GLU A 184 28.62 4.19 9.92
N LEU A 185 28.03 3.90 11.09
CA LEU A 185 26.61 3.58 11.22
C LEU A 185 25.75 4.79 10.85
N ARG A 186 24.88 4.61 9.86
CA ARG A 186 23.89 5.60 9.43
C ARG A 186 22.47 5.04 9.52
N GLY A 187 21.49 5.93 9.62
CA GLY A 187 20.07 5.55 9.53
C GLY A 187 19.71 4.99 8.15
N MET A 188 18.49 4.45 8.05
CA MET A 188 17.92 4.06 6.76
C MET A 188 17.66 5.29 5.87
N HIS A 189 17.37 5.05 4.59
CA HIS A 189 16.85 6.11 3.71
C HIS A 189 15.62 6.77 4.37
N PRO A 190 15.45 8.10 4.29
CA PRO A 190 14.38 8.79 5.01
C PRO A 190 12.98 8.38 4.58
N PHE A 191 12.83 7.80 3.40
CA PHE A 191 11.54 7.31 2.93
C PHE A 191 11.30 5.93 3.55
N GLY A 192 10.33 5.86 4.45
CA GLY A 192 10.00 4.68 5.23
C GLY A 192 9.31 3.59 4.41
N VAL A 193 10.00 3.02 3.42
CA VAL A 193 9.49 1.96 2.54
C VAL A 193 9.01 0.74 3.34
N ILE A 194 9.59 0.49 4.52
CA ILE A 194 9.15 -0.58 5.43
C ILE A 194 7.66 -0.42 5.82
N LEU A 195 7.14 0.80 5.84
CA LEU A 195 5.75 1.12 6.20
C LEU A 195 4.75 0.89 5.05
N SER A 196 5.21 0.47 3.86
CA SER A 196 4.37 0.25 2.66
C SER A 196 3.23 -0.75 2.87
N TYR A 197 3.39 -1.70 3.80
CA TYR A 197 2.34 -2.65 4.18
C TYR A 197 1.07 -1.96 4.69
N LEU A 198 1.22 -0.76 5.28
CA LEU A 198 0.18 -0.01 5.96
C LEU A 198 -0.35 1.17 5.12
N THR A 199 0.23 1.45 3.94
CA THR A 199 -0.13 2.58 3.07
C THR A 199 -0.55 2.13 1.66
N LYS A 200 -1.48 2.84 1.02
CA LYS A 200 -2.07 2.49 -0.29
C LYS A 200 -1.17 2.90 -1.44
N ALA A 201 -0.51 4.04 -1.33
CA ALA A 201 0.38 4.59 -2.34
C ALA A 201 1.77 4.81 -1.74
N PRO A 202 2.56 3.74 -1.55
CA PRO A 202 3.85 3.81 -0.87
C PRO A 202 4.80 4.90 -1.40
N LEU A 203 5.33 5.70 -0.50
CA LEU A 203 6.44 6.61 -0.79
C LEU A 203 7.74 5.81 -0.93
N VAL A 204 8.36 5.86 -2.11
CA VAL A 204 9.61 5.16 -2.42
C VAL A 204 10.66 6.12 -2.98
N PRO A 205 11.96 5.82 -2.84
CA PRO A 205 13.02 6.63 -3.42
C PRO A 205 12.89 6.78 -4.93
N ASP A 206 13.30 7.91 -5.47
CA ASP A 206 13.19 8.16 -6.90
C ASP A 206 14.00 7.13 -7.71
N GLY A 207 13.42 6.65 -8.81
CA GLY A 207 14.02 5.58 -9.63
C GLY A 207 13.85 4.15 -9.08
N THR A 208 13.23 3.98 -7.91
CA THR A 208 12.92 2.64 -7.37
C THR A 208 11.48 2.21 -7.72
N PRO A 209 11.23 0.91 -7.95
CA PRO A 209 9.88 0.43 -8.23
C PRO A 209 9.00 0.46 -6.98
N CYS A 210 7.75 0.87 -7.14
CA CYS A 210 6.72 0.73 -6.11
C CYS A 210 6.16 -0.70 -6.12
N ILE A 211 6.03 -1.32 -4.94
CA ILE A 211 5.49 -2.67 -4.77
C ILE A 211 4.23 -2.56 -3.93
N ASN A 212 3.09 -3.03 -4.44
CA ASN A 212 1.80 -2.98 -3.74
C ASN A 212 1.28 -4.34 -3.26
N SER A 213 1.82 -5.45 -3.77
CA SER A 213 1.48 -6.80 -3.28
C SER A 213 1.68 -6.86 -1.76
N LEU A 214 0.59 -7.15 -1.05
CA LEU A 214 0.59 -7.11 0.42
C LEU A 214 1.49 -8.20 1.01
N ALA A 215 1.53 -9.37 0.37
CA ALA A 215 2.37 -10.50 0.80
C ALA A 215 3.85 -10.15 0.68
N LYS A 216 4.27 -9.51 -0.43
CA LYS A 216 5.65 -9.07 -0.64
C LYS A 216 6.05 -7.97 0.36
N GLN A 217 5.16 -7.02 0.61
CA GLN A 217 5.38 -5.97 1.61
C GLN A 217 5.54 -6.54 3.03
N ARG A 218 4.74 -7.55 3.39
CA ARG A 218 4.86 -8.25 4.66
C ARG A 218 6.16 -9.03 4.77
N ALA A 219 6.50 -9.81 3.73
CA ALA A 219 7.74 -10.58 3.70
C ALA A 219 8.98 -9.67 3.81
N MET A 220 8.96 -8.50 3.17
CA MET A 220 10.00 -7.48 3.33
C MET A 220 10.12 -7.05 4.80
N LEU A 221 9.01 -6.68 5.45
CA LEU A 221 9.03 -6.27 6.86
C LEU A 221 9.57 -7.40 7.76
N GLU A 222 9.09 -8.62 7.61
CA GLU A 222 9.54 -9.78 8.39
C GLU A 222 11.04 -10.06 8.17
N ASN A 223 11.52 -10.01 6.93
CA ASN A 223 12.93 -10.24 6.61
C ASN A 223 13.85 -9.12 7.14
N VAL A 224 13.40 -7.86 7.16
CA VAL A 224 14.14 -6.77 7.80
C VAL A 224 14.27 -7.02 9.30
N LEU A 225 13.19 -7.40 9.98
CA LEU A 225 13.22 -7.69 11.41
C LEU A 225 14.09 -8.91 11.73
N LYS A 226 14.07 -9.95 10.88
CA LYS A 226 14.97 -11.10 10.99
C LYS A 226 16.44 -10.71 10.86
N ALA A 227 16.76 -9.85 9.90
CA ALA A 227 18.12 -9.33 9.73
C ALA A 227 18.60 -8.59 10.99
N CYS A 228 17.73 -7.80 11.65
CA CYS A 228 18.05 -7.12 12.90
C CYS A 228 18.43 -8.07 14.06
N VAL A 229 18.02 -9.35 14.00
CA VAL A 229 18.35 -10.37 15.00
C VAL A 229 19.31 -11.45 14.47
N GLY A 230 19.95 -11.21 13.33
CA GLY A 230 20.94 -12.12 12.75
C GLY A 230 20.37 -13.40 12.12
N LEU A 231 19.08 -13.42 11.78
CA LEU A 231 18.45 -14.55 11.09
C LEU A 231 18.43 -14.33 9.56
N PRO A 232 18.62 -15.40 8.76
CA PRO A 232 18.48 -15.32 7.32
C PRO A 232 17.01 -15.07 6.91
N PRO A 233 16.78 -14.54 5.69
CA PRO A 233 15.43 -14.37 5.16
C PRO A 233 14.75 -15.71 4.90
N ASP A 234 13.43 -15.74 4.98
CA ASP A 234 12.65 -16.94 4.64
C ASP A 234 12.69 -17.20 3.13
N ASN A 235 13.19 -18.38 2.75
CA ASN A 235 13.21 -18.82 1.37
C ASN A 235 12.01 -19.71 1.00
N ASN A 236 11.24 -20.19 1.99
CA ASN A 236 10.08 -21.07 1.82
C ASN A 236 10.35 -22.40 1.09
N MET A 237 11.61 -22.81 0.94
CA MET A 237 11.96 -23.99 0.14
C MET A 237 11.79 -25.31 0.90
N LEU A 238 11.95 -25.28 2.23
CA LEU A 238 11.79 -26.43 3.13
C LEU A 238 12.53 -27.69 2.61
N LEU A 239 13.75 -27.50 2.10
CA LEU A 239 14.52 -28.56 1.41
C LEU A 239 14.97 -29.67 2.37
N GLU A 240 15.02 -29.37 3.67
CA GLU A 240 15.31 -30.33 4.73
C GLU A 240 14.25 -31.44 4.87
N PHE A 241 13.06 -31.26 4.31
CA PHE A 241 11.98 -32.26 4.29
C PHE A 241 11.89 -33.04 2.96
N LYS A 242 12.91 -32.96 2.11
CA LYS A 242 12.96 -33.64 0.81
C LYS A 242 13.85 -34.87 0.83
#